data_AF-A0A519BZK8-F1
#
_entry.id   AF-A0A519BZK8-F1
#
_cell.length_a   1.000
_cell.length_b   1.000
_cell.length_c   1.000
_cell.angle_alpha   90.00
_cell.angle_beta   90.00
_cell.angle_gamma   90.00
#
_symmetry.space_group_name_H-M   'P 1'
#
loop_
_entity.id
_entity.type
_entity.pdbx_description
1 polymer ?
#
loop_
_entity_poly.entity_id
_entity_poly.type
_entity_poly.pdbx_seq_one_letter_code
_entity_poly.pdbx_strand_id
1 'polypeptide(L)' 'MGKPKWWSRACDELRAGDPVLGAIIDRFPGEQLEPRAEPFFTLARAIAGQQISVRAAQTVWGRLEAICDGAVTI' A
#
# COMPACT_ATOMS: atom_id res chain seq x y z
N MET A 1 -0.96 -7.65 -13.06
CA MET A 1 -0.25 -6.37 -13.20
C MET A 1 1.24 -6.63 -12.98
N GLY A 2 2.11 -6.09 -13.81
CA GLY A 2 3.55 -6.33 -13.73
C GLY A 2 4.28 -5.25 -12.92
N LYS A 3 5.53 -5.56 -12.53
CA LYS A 3 6.47 -4.64 -11.89
C LYS A 3 6.45 -3.25 -12.57
N PRO A 4 6.32 -2.14 -11.82
CA PRO A 4 6.41 -0.81 -12.42
C PRO A 4 7.72 -0.63 -13.19
N LYS A 5 7.68 0.02 -14.36
CA LYS A 5 8.86 0.21 -15.23
C LYS A 5 10.06 0.85 -14.50
N TRP A 6 9.77 1.68 -13.50
CA TRP A 6 10.77 2.41 -12.71
C TRP A 6 11.30 1.62 -11.49
N TRP A 7 10.72 0.46 -11.14
CA TRP A 7 11.01 -0.23 -9.88
C TRP A 7 12.47 -0.68 -9.76
N SER A 8 13.04 -1.31 -10.80
CA SER A 8 14.46 -1.73 -10.76
C SER A 8 15.38 -0.54 -10.53
N ARG A 9 15.17 0.55 -11.28
CA ARG A 9 15.97 1.77 -11.17
C ARG A 9 15.88 2.36 -9.77
N ALA A 10 14.68 2.42 -9.18
CA ALA A 10 14.50 2.93 -7.83
C ALA A 10 15.25 2.07 -6.79
N CYS A 11 15.22 0.74 -6.92
CA CYS A 11 15.98 -0.15 -6.04
C CYS A 11 17.50 0.08 -6.17
N ASP A 12 18.01 0.26 -7.39
CA ASP A 12 19.44 0.48 -7.63
C ASP A 12 19.92 1.83 -7.07
N GLU A 13 19.13 2.89 -7.25
CA GLU A 13 19.39 4.21 -6.67
C GLU A 13 19.39 4.16 -5.13
N LEU A 14 18.44 3.45 -4.51
CA LEU A 14 18.38 3.29 -3.05
C LEU A 14 19.55 2.46 -2.50
N ARG A 15 19.94 1.36 -3.15
CA ARG A 15 21.11 0.56 -2.76
C ARG A 15 22.40 1.38 -2.77
N ALA A 16 22.57 2.22 -3.79
CA ALA A 16 23.76 3.05 -3.93
C ALA A 16 23.81 4.20 -2.91
N GLY A 17 22.65 4.74 -2.53
CA GLY A 17 22.55 5.87 -1.60
C GLY A 17 22.59 5.50 -0.11
N ASP A 18 22.18 4.28 0.25
CA ASP A 18 22.08 3.85 1.65
C ASP A 18 22.35 2.33 1.79
N PRO A 19 23.44 1.92 2.48
CA PRO A 19 23.78 0.50 2.66
C PRO A 19 22.78 -0.25 3.56
N VAL A 20 22.07 0.42 4.47
CA VAL A 20 21.03 -0.20 5.31
C VAL A 20 19.82 -0.51 4.45
N LEU A 21 19.36 0.44 3.63
CA LEU A 21 18.29 0.18 2.67
C LEU A 21 18.70 -0.88 1.64
N GLY A 22 19.95 -0.85 1.17
CA GLY A 22 20.47 -1.85 0.25
C GLY A 22 20.39 -3.27 0.81
N ALA A 23 20.81 -3.47 2.07
CA ALA A 23 20.71 -4.76 2.74
C ALA A 23 19.24 -5.23 2.91
N ILE A 24 18.30 -4.32 3.13
CA ILE A 24 16.86 -4.66 3.18
C ILE A 24 16.37 -5.12 1.81
N ILE A 25 16.68 -4.36 0.75
CA ILE A 25 16.25 -4.71 -0.62
C ILE A 25 16.81 -6.06 -1.04
N ASP A 26 18.09 -6.34 -0.76
CA ASP A 26 18.73 -7.60 -1.13
C ASP A 26 18.18 -8.80 -0.35
N ARG A 27 17.68 -8.57 0.87
CA ARG A 27 17.00 -9.59 1.67
C ARG A 27 15.61 -9.94 1.14
N PHE A 28 14.97 -9.05 0.38
CA PHE A 28 13.60 -9.21 -0.12
C PHE A 28 13.47 -8.95 -1.64
N PRO A 29 14.16 -9.71 -2.51
CA PRO A 29 14.27 -9.40 -3.94
C PRO A 29 12.95 -9.58 -4.74
N GLY A 30 11.97 -10.29 -4.19
CA GLY A 30 10.66 -10.51 -4.81
C GLY A 30 9.62 -9.44 -4.52
N GLU A 31 9.90 -8.53 -3.57
CA GLU A 31 8.95 -7.51 -3.16
C GLU A 31 8.86 -6.37 -4.17
N GLN A 32 7.63 -5.92 -4.44
CA GLN A 32 7.37 -4.82 -5.35
C GLN A 32 6.13 -4.02 -4.96
N LEU A 33 6.07 -2.76 -5.39
CA LEU A 33 4.85 -1.96 -5.24
C LEU A 33 3.73 -2.56 -6.10
N GLU A 34 2.64 -2.93 -5.43
CA GLU A 34 1.41 -3.36 -6.09
C GLU A 34 0.49 -2.15 -6.33
N PRO A 35 -0.01 -1.97 -7.57
CA PRO A 35 -1.03 -0.97 -7.83
C PRO A 35 -2.32 -1.31 -7.09
N ARG A 36 -2.95 -0.33 -6.44
CA ARG A 36 -4.35 -0.46 -5.99
C ARG A 36 -5.30 -0.07 -7.11
N ALA A 37 -6.33 -0.89 -7.31
CA ALA A 37 -7.19 -0.83 -8.50
C ALA A 37 -8.07 0.44 -8.56
N GLU A 38 -8.51 0.97 -7.42
CA GLU A 38 -9.47 2.08 -7.37
C GLU A 38 -8.94 3.28 -6.58
N PRO A 39 -8.66 4.43 -7.25
CA PRO A 39 -8.15 5.64 -6.59
C PRO A 39 -9.09 6.20 -5.53
N PHE A 40 -10.41 6.18 -5.79
CA PHE A 40 -11.40 6.69 -4.83
C PHE A 40 -11.34 5.91 -3.52
N PHE A 41 -11.42 4.59 -3.61
CA PHE A 41 -11.39 3.75 -2.42
C PHE A 41 -10.03 3.76 -1.72
N THR A 42 -8.94 3.92 -2.46
CA THR A 42 -7.60 4.10 -1.89
C THR A 42 -7.56 5.37 -1.02
N LEU A 43 -8.09 6.49 -1.51
CA LEU A 43 -8.18 7.73 -0.76
C LEU A 43 -9.11 7.61 0.44
N ALA A 44 -10.31 7.05 0.26
CA ALA A 44 -11.28 6.87 1.33
C ALA A 44 -10.73 5.98 2.47
N ARG A 45 -10.06 4.86 2.13
CA ARG A 45 -9.38 4.00 3.13
C ARG A 45 -8.23 4.72 3.82
N ALA A 46 -7.49 5.57 3.11
CA ALA A 46 -6.43 6.38 3.72
C ALA A 46 -6.99 7.35 4.76
N ILE A 47 -8.09 8.04 4.45
CA ILE A 47 -8.77 8.97 5.38
C ILE A 47 -9.32 8.21 6.60
N ALA A 48 -10.05 7.12 6.37
CA ALA A 48 -10.67 6.34 7.45
C ALA A 48 -9.66 5.71 8.42
N GLY A 49 -8.43 5.46 7.96
CA GLY A 49 -7.37 4.85 8.76
C GLY A 49 -6.41 5.82 9.44
N GLN A 50 -6.58 7.13 9.29
CA GLN A 50 -5.67 8.10 9.87
C GLN A 50 -5.66 8.05 11.40
N GLN A 51 -4.44 8.06 11.97
CA GLN A 51 -4.18 8.10 13.42
C GLN A 51 -4.76 6.93 14.24
N ILE A 52 -5.10 5.83 13.58
CA ILE A 52 -5.60 4.62 14.24
C ILE A 52 -4.86 3.38 13.75
N SER A 53 -4.95 2.29 14.52
CA SER A 53 -4.35 1.02 14.10
C SER A 53 -5.03 0.44 12.87
N VAL A 54 -4.34 -0.44 12.13
CA VAL A 54 -4.91 -1.16 10.97
C VAL A 54 -6.19 -1.91 11.36
N ARG A 55 -6.22 -2.54 12.56
CA ARG A 55 -7.40 -3.25 13.06
C ARG A 55 -8.58 -2.31 13.31
N ALA A 56 -8.32 -1.13 13.87
CA ALA A 56 -9.34 -0.12 14.07
C ALA A 56 -9.87 0.42 12.74
N ALA A 57 -8.98 0.69 11.78
CA ALA A 57 -9.34 1.13 10.43
C ALA A 57 -10.24 0.10 9.71
N GLN A 58 -9.92 -1.19 9.80
CA GLN A 58 -10.79 -2.24 9.24
C GLN A 58 -12.15 -2.31 9.93
N THR A 59 -12.21 -2.09 11.25
CA THR A 59 -13.49 -2.05 11.98
C THR A 59 -14.36 -0.87 11.53
N VAL A 60 -13.75 0.31 11.37
CA VAL A 60 -14.44 1.51 10.87
C VAL A 60 -14.92 1.29 9.43
N TRP A 61 -14.07 0.72 8.58
CA TRP A 61 -14.43 0.42 7.19
C TRP A 61 -15.59 -0.57 7.07
N GLY A 62 -15.58 -1.66 7.84
CA GLY A 62 -16.68 -2.63 7.84
C GLY A 62 -18.02 -2.03 8.29
N ARG A 63 -18.01 -1.02 9.17
CA ARG A 63 -19.22 -0.26 9.52
C ARG A 63 -19.69 0.63 8.37
N LEU A 64 -18.76 1.27 7.66
CA LEU A 64 -19.09 2.06 6.47
C LEU A 64 -19.69 1.18 5.37
N GLU A 65 -19.10 0.01 5.11
CA GLU A 65 -19.64 -1.00 4.18
C GLU A 65 -21.08 -1.39 4.53
N ALA A 66 -21.36 -1.64 5.81
CA ALA A 66 -22.70 -1.99 6.28
C ALA A 66 -23.72 -0.85 6.14
N ILE A 67 -23.32 0.41 6.38
CA ILE A 67 -24.20 1.58 6.25
C ILE A 67 -24.48 1.90 4.77
N CYS A 68 -23.52 1.63 3.89
CA CYS A 68 -23.63 1.89 2.46
C CYS A 68 -24.16 0.68 1.67
N ASP A 69 -24.74 -0.33 2.31
CA ASP A 69 -25.26 -1.55 1.67
C ASP A 69 -24.28 -2.20 0.68
N GLY A 70 -22.98 -2.24 1.04
CA GLY A 70 -21.92 -2.83 0.21
C GLY A 70 -21.44 -1.96 -0.96
N ALA A 71 -21.95 -0.74 -1.13
CA ALA A 71 -21.52 0.16 -2.22
C ALA A 71 -20.05 0.60 -2.13
N VAL A 72 -19.38 0.36 -1.01
CA VAL A 72 -17.95 0.67 -0.79
C VAL A 72 -17.07 -0.57 -0.63
N THR A 73 -17.58 -1.75 -0.99
CA THR A 73 -16.79 -2.98 -1.05
C THR A 73 -15.84 -2.93 -2.25
N ILE A 74 -14.56 -3.23 -2.00
CA ILE A 74 -13.48 -3.28 -3.02
C ILE A 74 -13.04 -4.72 -3.19
#